data_AF-Q5LRC3-F1
#
_entry.id   AF-Q5LRC3-F1
#
_cell.length_a   1.000
_cell.length_b   1.000
_cell.length_c   1.000
_cell.angle_alpha   90.00
_cell.angle_beta   90.00
_cell.angle_gamma   90.00
#
_symmetry.space_group_name_H-M   'P 1'
#
loop_
_entity.id
_entity.type
_entity.pdbx_description
1 polymer ?
#
loop_
_entity_poly.entity_id
_entity_poly.type
_entity_poly.pdbx_seq_one_letter_code
_entity_poly.pdbx_strand_id
1 'polypeptide(L)'
;MQKIAKTAMLSMAFALSASYVTAGPDQVSILLGSHHVGATRTFEEVNPGLFLTWTEVAIGQRLDLTVGAFRNSYGDGSVAVSGVYPLYRTQDWGFDLFAGVAWYPGNGDQFNHAVDDMVPLGGVQMRYRNLFIQALPGGGNAVDATLTYGLTFPLN
;
A
#
# COMPACT_ATOMS: atom_id res chain seq x y z
N MET A 1 -31.12 1.02 13.88
CA MET A 1 -29.99 0.44 14.63
C MET A 1 -28.75 0.12 13.79
N GLN A 2 -28.82 0.04 12.44
CA GLN A 2 -27.64 -0.23 11.58
C GLN A 2 -26.66 0.94 11.36
N LYS A 3 -27.06 2.21 11.61
CA LYS A 3 -26.18 3.38 11.38
C LYS A 3 -25.13 3.61 12.48
N ILE A 4 -25.34 3.08 13.69
CA ILE A 4 -24.48 3.35 14.85
C ILE A 4 -23.23 2.44 14.84
N ALA A 5 -23.33 1.24 14.25
CA ALA A 5 -22.21 0.30 14.16
C ALA A 5 -21.09 0.75 13.19
N LYS A 6 -21.41 1.50 12.14
CA LYS A 6 -20.40 2.00 11.17
C LYS A 6 -19.52 3.11 11.76
N THR A 7 -20.09 3.96 12.62
CA THR A 7 -19.35 5.05 13.27
C THR A 7 -18.42 4.54 14.39
N ALA A 8 -18.77 3.42 15.02
CA ALA A 8 -18.00 2.83 16.12
C ALA A 8 -16.69 2.15 15.66
N MET A 9 -16.65 1.55 14.46
CA MET A 9 -15.40 0.95 13.92
C MET A 9 -14.40 2.01 13.44
N LEU A 10 -14.89 3.14 12.91
CA LEU A 10 -14.02 4.24 12.44
C LEU A 10 -13.38 5.01 13.62
N SER A 11 -14.03 5.03 14.78
CA SER A 11 -13.56 5.77 15.97
C SER A 11 -12.57 4.96 16.82
N MET A 12 -12.63 3.63 16.82
CA MET A 12 -11.68 2.80 17.59
C MET A 12 -10.28 2.75 16.96
N ALA A 13 -10.18 2.83 15.63
CA ALA A 13 -8.89 2.91 14.92
C ALA A 13 -8.19 4.27 15.09
N PHE A 14 -8.95 5.33 15.40
CA PHE A 14 -8.42 6.70 15.52
C PHE A 14 -7.90 7.03 16.93
N ALA A 15 -8.32 6.28 17.95
CA ALA A 15 -7.97 6.58 19.34
C ALA A 15 -6.62 5.99 19.80
N LEU A 16 -6.07 4.98 19.09
CA LEU A 16 -4.80 4.33 19.47
C LEU A 16 -3.57 4.91 18.78
N SER A 17 -3.72 5.92 17.92
CA SER A 17 -2.65 6.51 17.11
C SER A 17 -2.37 8.00 17.40
N ALA A 18 -3.09 8.62 18.34
CA ALA A 18 -2.99 10.06 18.60
C ALA A 18 -1.56 10.55 18.97
N SER A 19 -0.74 9.68 19.57
CA SER A 19 0.65 10.01 19.93
C SER A 19 1.60 10.06 18.74
N TYR A 20 1.38 9.25 17.69
CA TYR A 20 2.28 9.16 16.53
C TYR A 20 1.95 10.13 15.41
N VAL A 21 0.67 10.52 15.27
CA VAL A 21 0.27 11.55 14.29
C VAL A 21 1.00 12.88 14.55
N THR A 22 1.40 13.14 15.81
CA THR A 22 2.14 14.36 16.20
C THR A 22 3.58 14.40 15.66
N ALA A 23 4.23 13.26 15.44
CA ALA A 23 5.63 13.21 14.98
C ALA A 23 5.79 13.34 13.46
N GLY A 24 4.69 13.22 12.70
CA GLY A 24 4.73 13.15 11.24
C GLY A 24 5.33 11.84 10.72
N PRO A 25 5.31 11.62 9.39
CA PRO A 25 5.94 10.44 8.80
C PRO A 25 7.46 10.50 8.94
N ASP A 26 8.10 9.36 9.17
CA ASP A 26 9.55 9.20 9.34
C ASP A 26 10.22 8.63 8.08
N GLN A 27 9.42 8.26 7.08
CA GLN A 27 9.88 7.68 5.84
C GLN A 27 9.02 8.14 4.66
N VAL A 28 9.67 8.35 3.52
CA VAL A 28 9.04 8.62 2.23
C VAL A 28 9.41 7.52 1.24
N SER A 29 8.44 7.07 0.45
CA SER A 29 8.69 6.17 -0.67
C SER A 29 8.19 6.77 -1.98
N ILE A 30 8.99 6.61 -3.03
CA ILE A 30 8.71 7.02 -4.40
C ILE A 30 8.48 5.73 -5.19
N LEU A 31 7.23 5.48 -5.57
CA LEU A 31 6.90 4.43 -6.53
C LEU A 31 7.36 4.91 -7.92
N LEU A 32 8.09 4.06 -8.64
CA LEU A 32 8.60 4.38 -9.97
C LEU A 32 7.77 3.71 -11.07
N GLY A 33 7.38 2.47 -10.84
CA GLY A 33 6.71 1.67 -11.84
C GLY A 33 6.18 0.36 -11.31
N SER A 34 5.54 -0.37 -12.21
CA SER A 34 5.12 -1.74 -11.99
C SER A 34 5.39 -2.61 -13.21
N HIS A 35 5.25 -3.92 -13.03
CA HIS A 35 5.26 -4.91 -14.09
C HIS A 35 4.14 -5.92 -13.85
N HIS A 36 3.36 -6.22 -14.89
CA HIS A 36 2.22 -7.14 -14.80
C HIS A 36 2.60 -8.49 -15.40
N VAL A 37 2.75 -9.50 -14.54
CA VAL A 37 3.11 -10.87 -14.91
C VAL A 37 1.85 -11.62 -15.37
N GLY A 38 1.96 -12.35 -16.48
CA GLY A 38 0.83 -13.10 -17.04
C GLY A 38 -0.29 -12.20 -17.57
N ALA A 39 0.02 -10.96 -17.92
CA ALA A 39 -0.98 -9.98 -18.33
C ALA A 39 -1.65 -10.38 -19.66
N THR A 40 -2.98 -10.39 -19.70
CA THR A 40 -3.76 -10.64 -20.94
C THR A 40 -4.03 -9.37 -21.75
N ARG A 41 -3.63 -8.21 -21.23
CA ARG A 41 -3.71 -6.89 -21.87
C ARG A 41 -2.49 -6.03 -21.51
N THR A 42 -2.34 -4.91 -22.21
CA THR A 42 -1.31 -3.92 -21.90
C THR A 42 -1.76 -3.05 -20.73
N PHE A 43 -0.82 -2.74 -19.84
CA PHE A 43 -1.00 -1.85 -18.69
C PHE A 43 0.05 -0.74 -18.73
N GLU A 44 -0.26 0.40 -18.10
CA GLU A 44 0.73 1.45 -17.90
C GLU A 44 1.70 1.04 -16.77
N GLU A 45 2.96 0.78 -17.13
CA GLU A 45 4.00 0.29 -16.23
C GLU A 45 4.87 1.40 -15.63
N VAL A 46 4.85 2.60 -16.21
CA VAL A 46 5.42 3.81 -15.60
C VAL A 46 4.31 4.52 -14.85
N ASN A 47 4.18 4.22 -13.57
CA ASN A 47 3.01 4.58 -12.78
C ASN A 47 3.43 5.19 -11.42
N PRO A 48 4.05 6.39 -11.45
CA PRO A 48 4.76 6.94 -10.32
C PRO A 48 3.84 7.34 -9.17
N GLY A 49 4.39 7.38 -7.97
CA GLY A 49 3.65 7.77 -6.78
C GLY A 49 4.54 8.19 -5.62
N LEU A 50 3.92 8.83 -4.63
CA LEU A 50 4.55 9.27 -3.40
C LEU A 50 3.78 8.70 -2.20
N PHE A 51 4.51 8.11 -1.28
CA PHE A 51 3.99 7.46 -0.10
C PHE A 51 4.72 7.96 1.14
N LEU A 52 3.96 8.20 2.20
CA LEU A 52 4.44 8.61 3.51
C LEU A 52 4.18 7.47 4.49
N THR A 53 5.19 7.15 5.27
CA THR A 53 5.18 6.03 6.19
C THR A 53 5.51 6.52 7.60
N TRP A 54 4.75 5.98 8.56
CA TRP A 54 5.06 6.03 9.99
C TRP A 54 5.51 4.64 10.40
N THR A 55 6.77 4.48 10.77
CA THR A 55 7.32 3.18 11.15
C THR A 55 7.00 2.82 12.60
N GLU A 56 6.76 1.53 12.86
CA GLU A 56 6.60 0.98 14.22
C GLU A 56 5.50 1.65 15.08
N VAL A 57 4.42 2.13 14.46
CA VAL A 57 3.39 2.91 15.16
C VAL A 57 2.18 2.11 15.66
N ALA A 58 1.97 0.89 15.17
CA ALA A 58 0.81 0.07 15.51
C ALA A 58 1.18 -1.37 15.90
N ILE A 59 0.22 -2.09 16.50
CA ILE A 59 0.31 -3.49 16.95
C ILE A 59 1.63 -3.80 17.67
N GLY A 60 1.77 -3.31 18.91
CA GLY A 60 2.96 -3.55 19.73
C GLY A 60 4.24 -2.96 19.14
N GLN A 61 4.14 -1.82 18.44
CA GLN A 61 5.25 -1.12 17.77
C GLN A 61 5.96 -1.98 16.72
N ARG A 62 5.18 -2.72 15.94
CA ARG A 62 5.70 -3.59 14.89
C ARG A 62 5.07 -3.36 13.53
N LEU A 63 4.01 -2.56 13.45
CA LEU A 63 3.34 -2.29 12.19
C LEU A 63 3.65 -0.88 11.73
N ASP A 64 4.16 -0.77 10.50
CA ASP A 64 4.32 0.50 9.81
C ASP A 64 2.99 0.84 9.14
N LEU A 65 2.57 2.11 9.19
CA LEU A 65 1.39 2.61 8.48
C LEU A 65 1.83 3.48 7.32
N THR A 66 1.27 3.24 6.14
CA THR A 66 1.63 3.95 4.92
C THR A 66 0.39 4.51 4.23
N VAL A 67 0.48 5.77 3.80
CA VAL A 67 -0.53 6.42 2.94
C VAL A 67 0.16 7.03 1.73
N GLY A 68 -0.46 6.99 0.56
CA GLY A 68 0.12 7.62 -0.61
C GLY A 68 -0.84 7.84 -1.75
N ALA A 69 -0.36 8.59 -2.74
CA ALA A 69 -1.04 8.84 -3.99
C ALA A 69 -0.12 8.44 -5.14
N PHE A 70 -0.69 7.87 -6.19
CA PHE A 70 0.05 7.34 -7.32
C PHE A 70 -0.80 7.35 -8.59
N ARG A 71 -0.13 7.26 -9.74
CA ARG A 71 -0.78 6.95 -11.01
C ARG A 71 -1.00 5.44 -11.07
N ASN A 72 -2.22 4.98 -11.33
CA ASN A 72 -2.50 3.55 -11.44
C ASN A 72 -2.19 3.01 -12.85
N SER A 73 -2.22 1.70 -13.01
CA SER A 73 -1.92 1.02 -14.28
C SER A 73 -2.94 1.27 -15.41
N TYR A 74 -4.04 1.97 -15.11
CA TYR A 74 -5.07 2.40 -16.09
C TYR A 74 -4.85 3.84 -16.57
N GLY A 75 -3.88 4.54 -15.97
CA GLY A 75 -3.53 5.92 -16.32
C GLY A 75 -4.27 6.97 -15.50
N ASP A 76 -4.92 6.59 -14.41
CA ASP A 76 -5.68 7.49 -13.54
C ASP A 76 -4.97 7.72 -12.20
N GLY A 77 -5.29 8.83 -11.52
CA GLY A 77 -4.81 9.08 -10.17
C GLY A 77 -5.51 8.18 -9.15
N SER A 78 -4.78 7.67 -8.18
CA SER A 78 -5.28 6.77 -7.14
C SER A 78 -4.61 7.06 -5.80
N VAL A 79 -5.26 6.64 -4.72
CA VAL A 79 -4.72 6.74 -3.36
C VAL A 79 -4.75 5.38 -2.69
N ALA A 80 -3.82 5.13 -1.77
CA ALA A 80 -3.78 3.88 -1.01
C ALA A 80 -3.43 4.12 0.44
N VAL A 81 -3.94 3.24 1.29
CA VAL A 81 -3.54 3.08 2.68
C VAL A 81 -3.16 1.63 2.92
N SER A 82 -2.07 1.39 3.64
CA SER A 82 -1.62 0.03 3.95
C SER A 82 -0.92 -0.05 5.31
N GLY A 83 -0.99 -1.24 5.90
CA GLY A 83 -0.14 -1.66 7.00
C GLY A 83 0.96 -2.59 6.50
N VAL A 84 2.19 -2.40 6.99
CA VAL A 84 3.35 -3.21 6.65
C VAL A 84 3.90 -3.85 7.92
N TYR A 85 4.00 -5.17 7.92
CA TYR A 85 4.52 -5.97 9.03
C TYR A 85 5.89 -6.55 8.66
N PRO A 86 6.99 -6.11 9.30
CA PRO A 86 8.32 -6.65 9.06
C PRO A 86 8.42 -8.07 9.61
N LEU A 87 8.70 -9.03 8.72
CA LEU A 87 9.08 -10.38 9.13
C LEU A 87 10.56 -10.42 9.48
N TYR A 88 11.36 -9.64 8.76
CA TYR A 88 12.80 -9.50 8.98
C TYR A 88 13.28 -8.14 8.47
N ARG A 89 14.13 -7.44 9.23
CA ARG A 89 14.70 -6.16 8.81
C ARG A 89 16.09 -5.97 9.42
N THR A 90 17.05 -5.57 8.58
CA THR A 90 18.41 -5.16 8.96
C THR A 90 18.67 -3.74 8.41
N GLN A 91 19.91 -3.26 8.57
CA GLN A 91 20.33 -1.98 7.99
C GLN A 91 20.33 -1.99 6.45
N ASP A 92 20.64 -3.12 5.82
CA ASP A 92 20.78 -3.20 4.36
C ASP A 92 19.61 -3.92 3.68
N TRP A 93 18.92 -4.85 4.33
CA TRP A 93 17.85 -5.62 3.70
C TRP A 93 16.68 -5.94 4.62
N GLY A 94 15.51 -6.15 4.03
CA GLY A 94 14.31 -6.53 4.77
C GLY A 94 13.30 -7.30 3.93
N PHE A 95 12.42 -8.02 4.62
CA PHE A 95 11.30 -8.75 4.08
C PHE A 95 10.06 -8.46 4.94
N ASP A 96 9.01 -7.95 4.31
CA ASP A 96 7.80 -7.51 4.97
C ASP A 96 6.56 -8.15 4.32
N LEU A 97 5.51 -8.33 5.12
CA LEU A 97 4.15 -8.54 4.62
C LEU A 97 3.43 -7.20 4.57
N PHE A 98 2.54 -7.01 3.60
CA PHE A 98 1.68 -5.83 3.61
C PHE A 98 0.25 -6.18 3.22
N ALA A 99 -0.68 -5.39 3.74
CA ALA A 99 -2.09 -5.42 3.40
C ALA A 99 -2.68 -4.02 3.46
N GLY A 100 -3.61 -3.72 2.57
CA GLY A 100 -4.17 -2.38 2.46
C GLY A 100 -5.37 -2.32 1.53
N VAL A 101 -5.78 -1.09 1.25
CA VAL A 101 -6.84 -0.77 0.28
C VAL A 101 -6.37 0.41 -0.55
N ALA A 102 -6.65 0.35 -1.83
CA ALA A 102 -6.49 1.49 -2.71
C ALA A 102 -7.80 1.88 -3.36
N TRP A 103 -7.99 3.18 -3.56
CA TRP A 103 -9.14 3.76 -4.22
C TRP A 103 -8.78 4.14 -5.64
N TYR A 104 -9.45 3.52 -6.62
CA TYR A 104 -9.21 3.66 -8.06
C TYR A 104 -10.46 4.28 -8.72
N PRO A 105 -10.58 5.62 -8.75
CA PRO A 105 -11.80 6.30 -9.18
C PRO A 105 -12.19 5.88 -10.60
N GLY A 106 -13.38 5.30 -10.77
CA GLY A 106 -13.88 4.86 -12.07
C GLY A 106 -13.21 3.61 -12.65
N ASN A 107 -12.39 2.90 -11.88
CA ASN A 107 -11.78 1.63 -12.31
C ASN A 107 -12.12 0.44 -11.38
N GLY A 108 -13.05 0.57 -10.42
CA GLY A 108 -13.45 -0.50 -9.50
C GLY A 108 -13.93 -1.79 -10.19
N ASP A 109 -14.68 -1.65 -11.28
CA ASP A 109 -15.26 -2.75 -12.07
C ASP A 109 -14.21 -3.67 -12.73
N GLN A 110 -12.92 -3.31 -12.68
CA GLN A 110 -11.83 -4.13 -13.20
C GLN A 110 -11.39 -5.25 -12.24
N PHE A 111 -11.93 -5.30 -11.01
CA PHE A 111 -11.47 -6.21 -9.96
C PHE A 111 -12.61 -7.05 -9.38
N ASN A 112 -12.40 -8.37 -9.28
CA ASN A 112 -13.39 -9.33 -8.77
C ASN A 112 -13.72 -9.16 -7.27
N HIS A 113 -12.86 -8.45 -6.51
CA HIS A 113 -12.99 -8.25 -5.06
C HIS A 113 -13.02 -6.76 -4.67
N ALA A 114 -13.51 -5.89 -5.55
CA ALA A 114 -13.71 -4.49 -5.19
C ALA A 114 -15.05 -4.26 -4.46
N VAL A 115 -15.06 -3.28 -3.57
CA VAL A 115 -16.30 -2.67 -3.07
C VAL A 115 -16.36 -1.28 -3.66
N ASP A 116 -17.16 -1.09 -4.71
CA ASP A 116 -17.14 0.13 -5.53
C ASP A 116 -15.73 0.32 -6.15
N ASP A 117 -15.11 1.49 -5.99
CA ASP A 117 -13.75 1.77 -6.49
C ASP A 117 -12.62 1.34 -5.53
N MET A 118 -12.94 0.62 -4.46
CA MET A 118 -11.96 0.20 -3.45
C MET A 118 -11.41 -1.19 -3.74
N VAL A 119 -10.11 -1.27 -4.03
CA VAL A 119 -9.39 -2.49 -4.37
C VAL A 119 -8.55 -2.94 -3.17
N PRO A 120 -8.78 -4.15 -2.61
CA PRO A 120 -7.91 -4.69 -1.58
C PRO A 120 -6.53 -4.98 -2.17
N LEU A 121 -5.49 -4.58 -1.45
CA LEU A 121 -4.10 -4.85 -1.77
C LEU A 121 -3.51 -5.76 -0.71
N GLY A 122 -2.63 -6.66 -1.12
CA GLY A 122 -1.85 -7.47 -0.19
C GLY A 122 -0.73 -8.19 -0.92
N GLY A 123 0.33 -8.50 -0.19
CA GLY A 123 1.48 -9.15 -0.79
C GLY A 123 2.69 -9.19 0.12
N VAL A 124 3.84 -9.37 -0.52
CA VAL A 124 5.16 -9.38 0.11
C VAL A 124 5.99 -8.23 -0.42
N GLN A 125 6.87 -7.70 0.41
CA GLN A 125 7.80 -6.66 0.05
C GLN A 125 9.22 -7.08 0.43
N MET A 126 10.15 -6.86 -0.49
CA MET A 126 11.57 -6.98 -0.24
C MET A 126 12.22 -5.60 -0.34
N ARG A 127 13.20 -5.35 0.52
CA ARG A 127 13.97 -4.11 0.56
C ARG A 127 15.46 -4.41 0.49
N TYR A 128 16.17 -3.58 -0.25
CA TYR A 128 17.63 -3.53 -0.24
C TYR A 128 18.09 -2.06 -0.25
N ARG A 129 18.57 -1.58 0.88
CA ARG A 129 18.86 -0.16 1.13
C ARG A 129 17.64 0.68 0.82
N ASN A 130 17.79 1.65 -0.09
CA ASN A 130 16.71 2.50 -0.55
C ASN A 130 15.82 1.82 -1.59
N LEU A 131 16.18 0.68 -2.16
CA LEU A 131 15.33 0.00 -3.15
C LEU A 131 14.25 -0.83 -2.44
N PHE A 132 13.02 -0.77 -2.94
CA PHE A 132 11.99 -1.74 -2.61
C PHE A 132 11.41 -2.39 -3.86
N ILE A 133 10.95 -3.63 -3.69
CA ILE A 133 10.13 -4.36 -4.65
C ILE A 133 8.97 -5.00 -3.89
N GLN A 134 7.75 -4.84 -4.36
CA GLN A 134 6.57 -5.53 -3.83
C GLN A 134 6.03 -6.49 -4.87
N ALA A 135 5.57 -7.65 -4.42
CA ALA A 135 4.84 -8.60 -5.24
C ALA A 135 3.42 -8.75 -4.70
N LEU A 136 2.45 -8.41 -5.55
CA LEU A 136 1.03 -8.54 -5.29
C LEU A 136 0.51 -9.73 -6.11
N PRO A 137 0.09 -10.84 -5.48
CA PRO A 137 -0.59 -11.89 -6.22
C PRO A 137 -1.88 -11.34 -6.84
N GLY A 138 -2.17 -11.76 -8.07
CA GLY A 138 -3.37 -11.36 -8.80
C GLY A 138 -4.64 -11.90 -8.15
N GLY A 139 -5.69 -11.08 -8.13
CA GLY A 139 -7.02 -11.45 -7.64
C GLY A 139 -8.07 -11.60 -8.76
N GLY A 140 -7.66 -11.66 -10.03
CA GLY A 140 -8.59 -11.62 -11.17
C GLY A 140 -8.08 -12.31 -12.44
N ASN A 141 -8.85 -12.22 -13.52
CA ASN A 141 -8.66 -13.02 -14.75
C ASN A 141 -7.61 -12.46 -15.74
N ALA A 142 -6.96 -11.34 -15.39
CA ALA A 142 -6.16 -10.56 -16.35
C ALA A 142 -4.67 -10.44 -16.00
N VAL A 143 -4.26 -10.76 -14.77
CA VAL A 143 -2.89 -10.63 -14.27
C VAL A 143 -2.67 -11.69 -13.19
N ASP A 144 -1.58 -12.44 -13.29
CA ASP A 144 -1.20 -13.46 -12.30
C ASP A 144 -0.53 -12.84 -11.07
N ALA A 145 0.28 -11.80 -11.29
CA ALA A 145 0.89 -11.00 -10.24
C ALA A 145 1.30 -9.62 -10.76
N THR A 146 1.31 -8.63 -9.87
CA THR A 146 1.90 -7.31 -10.14
C THR A 146 3.13 -7.14 -9.29
N LEU A 147 4.26 -6.81 -9.92
CA LEU A 147 5.46 -6.37 -9.24
C LEU A 147 5.48 -4.84 -9.24
N THR A 148 5.64 -4.20 -8.09
CA THR A 148 5.89 -2.75 -8.02
C THR A 148 7.30 -2.51 -7.48
N TYR A 149 7.91 -1.41 -7.87
CA TYR A 149 9.26 -1.09 -7.42
C TYR A 149 9.46 0.41 -7.29
N GLY A 150 10.39 0.77 -6.41
CA GLY A 150 10.66 2.16 -6.16
C GLY A 150 11.76 2.37 -5.14
N LEU A 151 11.81 3.60 -4.63
CA LEU A 151 12.82 4.03 -3.69
C LEU A 151 12.19 4.45 -2.37
N THR A 152 12.87 4.20 -1.27
CA THR A 152 12.46 4.56 0.08
C THR A 152 13.59 5.33 0.74
N PHE A 153 13.26 6.44 1.41
CA PHE A 153 14.20 7.30 2.10
C PHE A 153 13.70 7.62 3.51
N PRO A 154 14.61 7.62 4.50
CA PRO A 154 14.31 8.20 5.80
C PRO A 154 14.08 9.72 5.68
N LEU A 155 13.21 10.30 6.53
CA LEU A 155 12.88 11.73 6.55
C LEU A 155 13.58 12.52 7.68
N ASN A 156 14.51 11.89 8.39
CA ASN A 156 15.31 12.48 9.48
C ASN A 156 16.22 13.62 9.02
#